data_AF-A0A938Z157-F1
#
_entry.id   AF-A0A938Z157-F1
#
_cell.length_a   1.000
_cell.length_b   1.000
_cell.length_c   1.000
_cell.angle_alpha   90.00
_cell.angle_beta   90.00
_cell.angle_gamma   90.00
#
_symmetry.space_group_name_H-M   'P 1'
#
loop_
_entity.id
_entity.type
_entity.pdbx_description
1 polymer ?
#
loop_
_entity_poly.entity_id
_entity_poly.type
_entity_poly.pdbx_seq_one_letter_code
_entity_poly.pdbx_strand_id
1 'polypeptide(L)'
;MYKVVDLFAGAGGLSLGFMQTRKYDIKVAFENSPYMQETYRLNHPGVEVQGDVCAANYDEIKKKYGDIDVVIGGPPCQGFSNANRQKNHAISQNNMLVKQYIRAILELKPKAFVMENVSMLKSDVHRFYMEESDVETVAKYKIPVKSTYLHLLDQAHVFDGALEIVKDQQKIQQYLWPEQHYFELNVIYKAAKNLEKMKSALEKHKKKLCAAAADYTKLHDSNHIASVSSEAFQAISEYYSGELDASALKSRIEPAILIQRMLSKAQEIHENHIVVDAYSVEDGIAAVIRSFAVYDYLERVLQAPENGYVLDKDVLCAADYGAPQKRMRFVVIGIKRSISSKIALPKGRFDADEYRTVRDAITDLEDVEPVVELEDDKEGIALQPKENLGELASSLRDSKILKNHMVTKTTDTAMQRFKALKQGENFHALDDSLKTNTYTDASRTQNTIYLRLNYDEPCGTVVNVRKSMWIHPTQDRAISVREAARLQTFPDSFVFCGSKDKQYQQVGNAVPPIMAKSIAKKLAKVLKDNLPEGEQNGG
;
A
#
# COMPACT_ATOMS: atom_id res chain seq x y z
N MET A 1 15.14 11.45 26.26
CA MET A 1 15.27 10.97 24.87
C MET A 1 14.39 11.86 24.00
N TYR A 2 14.62 11.96 22.69
CA TYR A 2 13.75 12.76 21.82
C TYR A 2 12.33 12.16 21.78
N LYS A 3 11.31 12.96 22.09
CA LYS A 3 9.90 12.53 22.05
C LYS A 3 9.42 12.45 20.61
N VAL A 4 8.77 11.35 20.26
CA VAL A 4 8.39 11.06 18.87
C VAL A 4 6.90 10.74 18.75
N VAL A 5 6.30 11.21 17.66
CA VAL A 5 5.00 10.73 17.17
C VAL A 5 5.22 9.95 15.87
N ASP A 6 4.71 8.72 15.79
CA ASP A 6 4.73 7.89 14.58
C ASP A 6 3.34 7.90 13.92
N LEU A 7 3.27 8.35 12.67
CA LEU A 7 2.03 8.41 11.90
C LEU A 7 1.99 7.28 10.88
N PHE A 8 0.84 6.61 10.75
CA PHE A 8 0.68 5.46 9.86
C PHE A 8 1.63 4.32 10.24
N ALA A 9 1.68 4.02 11.54
CA ALA A 9 2.75 3.24 12.15
C ALA A 9 2.81 1.78 11.65
N GLY A 10 1.70 1.24 11.15
CA GLY A 10 1.59 -0.16 10.74
C GLY A 10 1.91 -1.08 11.90
N ALA A 11 2.70 -2.12 11.64
CA ALA A 11 3.23 -2.96 12.70
C ALA A 11 4.26 -2.24 13.59
N GLY A 12 4.88 -1.14 13.13
CA GLY A 12 5.88 -0.38 13.88
C GLY A 12 7.33 -0.65 13.50
N GLY A 13 7.62 -1.11 12.27
CA GLY A 13 9.01 -1.35 11.82
C GLY A 13 9.89 -0.08 11.82
N LEU A 14 9.30 1.08 11.46
CA LEU A 14 9.98 2.38 11.51
C LEU A 14 10.28 2.77 12.97
N SER A 15 9.26 2.73 13.85
CA SER A 15 9.41 2.97 15.29
C SER A 15 10.42 2.05 15.94
N LEU A 16 10.40 0.74 15.65
CA LEU A 16 11.37 -0.21 16.19
C LEU A 16 12.80 0.19 15.86
N GLY A 17 13.09 0.57 14.60
CA GLY A 17 14.41 1.05 14.21
C GLY A 17 14.86 2.29 14.99
N PHE A 18 13.95 3.24 15.22
CA PHE A 18 14.21 4.43 16.04
C PHE A 18 14.50 4.07 17.50
N MET A 19 13.67 3.23 18.11
CA MET A 19 13.81 2.79 19.51
C MET A 19 15.09 1.99 19.74
N GLN A 20 15.53 1.17 18.77
CA GLN A 20 16.78 0.42 18.83
C GLN A 20 18.04 1.30 18.95
N THR A 21 17.95 2.60 18.68
CA THR A 21 19.06 3.55 18.92
C THR A 21 19.19 3.97 20.38
N ARG A 22 18.13 3.76 21.19
CA ARG A 22 17.98 4.28 22.56
C ARG A 22 18.09 5.82 22.64
N LYS A 23 17.79 6.53 21.56
CA LYS A 23 17.79 8.01 21.50
C LYS A 23 16.38 8.60 21.36
N TYR A 24 15.41 7.79 21.00
CA TYR A 24 14.03 8.19 20.70
C TYR A 24 13.04 7.46 21.60
N ASP A 25 12.04 8.19 22.05
CA ASP A 25 10.95 7.73 22.90
C ASP A 25 9.63 7.99 22.16
N ILE A 26 9.06 6.95 21.58
CA ILE A 26 7.80 7.04 20.83
C ILE A 26 6.66 7.21 21.83
N LYS A 27 6.01 8.38 21.84
CA LYS A 27 4.91 8.68 22.78
C LYS A 27 3.56 8.23 22.25
N VAL A 28 3.30 8.52 20.98
CA VAL A 28 2.03 8.24 20.31
C VAL A 28 2.31 7.62 18.95
N ALA A 29 1.56 6.58 18.61
CA ALA A 29 1.53 5.95 17.29
C ALA A 29 0.10 5.96 16.75
N PHE A 30 -0.09 6.47 15.54
CA PHE A 30 -1.38 6.44 14.83
C PHE A 30 -1.44 5.27 13.86
N GLU A 31 -2.42 4.40 14.04
CA GLU A 31 -2.67 3.25 13.17
C GLU A 31 -4.16 2.94 13.13
N ASN A 32 -4.77 2.95 11.95
CA ASN A 32 -6.22 2.79 11.80
C ASN A 32 -6.66 1.32 11.87
N SER A 33 -5.79 0.37 11.51
CA SER A 33 -6.11 -1.05 11.44
C SER A 33 -6.05 -1.71 12.83
N PRO A 34 -7.16 -2.29 13.36
CA PRO A 34 -7.18 -2.88 14.70
C PRO A 34 -6.12 -3.96 14.96
N TYR A 35 -5.83 -4.82 13.97
CA TYR A 35 -4.82 -5.89 14.12
C TYR A 35 -3.37 -5.36 14.08
N MET A 36 -3.15 -4.21 13.43
CA MET A 36 -1.85 -3.54 13.46
C MET A 36 -1.67 -2.78 14.77
N GLN A 37 -2.74 -2.17 15.30
CA GLN A 37 -2.71 -1.60 16.65
C GLN A 37 -2.39 -2.66 17.71
N GLU A 38 -3.00 -3.84 17.62
CA GLU A 38 -2.73 -4.96 18.54
C GLU A 38 -1.26 -5.39 18.47
N THR A 39 -0.74 -5.60 17.27
CA THR A 39 0.68 -5.87 17.01
C THR A 39 1.56 -4.78 17.59
N TYR A 40 1.22 -3.51 17.34
CA TYR A 40 2.01 -2.37 17.80
C TYR A 40 2.07 -2.32 19.33
N ARG A 41 0.93 -2.45 20.03
CA ARG A 41 0.85 -2.43 21.50
C ARG A 41 1.67 -3.56 22.13
N LEU A 42 1.63 -4.76 21.52
CA LEU A 42 2.35 -5.92 22.02
C LEU A 42 3.88 -5.70 21.98
N ASN A 43 4.39 -5.09 20.91
CA ASN A 43 5.83 -4.92 20.70
C ASN A 43 6.40 -3.60 21.26
N HIS A 44 5.54 -2.62 21.53
CA HIS A 44 5.95 -1.30 22.01
C HIS A 44 5.17 -0.94 23.29
N PRO A 45 5.40 -1.66 24.40
CA PRO A 45 4.70 -1.39 25.65
C PRO A 45 4.97 0.04 26.12
N GLY A 46 3.91 0.72 26.56
CA GLY A 46 3.97 2.11 27.04
C GLY A 46 3.74 3.18 25.96
N VAL A 47 3.69 2.82 24.68
CA VAL A 47 3.32 3.75 23.60
C VAL A 47 1.80 3.87 23.53
N GLU A 48 1.28 5.10 23.46
CA GLU A 48 -0.14 5.33 23.21
C GLU A 48 -0.47 5.05 21.75
N VAL A 49 -1.40 4.13 21.48
CA VAL A 49 -1.84 3.80 20.12
C VAL A 49 -3.22 4.39 19.85
N GLN A 50 -3.29 5.34 18.92
CA GLN A 50 -4.51 6.00 18.47
C GLN A 50 -4.93 5.51 17.07
N GLY A 51 -6.19 5.74 16.70
CA GLY A 51 -6.81 5.28 15.46
C GLY A 51 -6.49 6.14 14.24
N ASP A 52 -7.54 6.60 13.55
CA ASP A 52 -7.41 7.43 12.35
C ASP A 52 -6.71 8.77 12.63
N VAL A 53 -5.60 9.00 11.93
CA VAL A 53 -4.81 10.24 12.02
C VAL A 53 -5.60 11.48 11.58
N CYS A 54 -6.64 11.33 10.75
CA CYS A 54 -7.46 12.46 10.34
C CYS A 54 -8.18 13.10 11.54
N ALA A 55 -8.49 12.30 12.57
CA ALA A 55 -9.11 12.73 13.82
C ALA A 55 -8.10 13.15 14.90
N ALA A 56 -6.80 13.23 14.58
CA ALA A 56 -5.77 13.58 15.56
C ALA A 56 -5.98 14.99 16.14
N ASN A 57 -5.91 15.07 17.48
CA ASN A 57 -5.82 16.32 18.22
C ASN A 57 -4.40 16.49 18.78
N TYR A 58 -3.56 17.23 18.05
CA TYR A 58 -2.16 17.41 18.40
C TYR A 58 -1.95 18.33 19.63
N ASP A 59 -2.92 19.18 19.97
CA ASP A 59 -2.87 19.99 21.18
C ASP A 59 -3.05 19.16 22.45
N GLU A 60 -3.92 18.14 22.42
CA GLU A 60 -4.04 17.17 23.52
C GLU A 60 -2.78 16.34 23.70
N ILE A 61 -2.14 15.94 22.60
CA ILE A 61 -0.86 15.23 22.62
C ILE A 61 0.22 16.11 23.28
N LYS A 62 0.33 17.39 22.88
CA LYS A 62 1.27 18.33 23.50
C LYS A 62 0.95 18.58 24.98
N LYS A 63 -0.32 18.67 25.35
CA LYS A 63 -0.73 18.84 26.76
C LYS A 63 -0.33 17.62 27.61
N LYS A 64 -0.40 16.41 27.06
CA LYS A 64 -0.10 15.17 27.78
C LYS A 64 1.39 14.85 27.84
N TYR A 65 2.11 15.05 26.74
CA TYR A 65 3.50 14.60 26.58
C TYR A 65 4.53 15.73 26.50
N GLY A 66 4.08 16.98 26.43
CA GLY A 66 4.91 18.14 26.13
C GLY A 66 5.21 18.27 24.64
N ASP A 67 6.17 19.12 24.30
CA ASP A 67 6.59 19.33 22.91
C ASP A 67 7.14 18.04 22.29
N ILE A 68 6.78 17.81 21.02
CA ILE A 68 7.23 16.66 20.25
C ILE A 68 8.49 17.05 19.47
N ASP A 69 9.58 16.32 19.69
CA ASP A 69 10.86 16.61 19.03
C ASP A 69 10.88 16.11 17.58
N VAL A 70 10.30 14.94 17.31
CA VAL A 70 10.36 14.31 15.99
C VAL A 70 9.00 13.75 15.57
N VAL A 71 8.65 13.93 14.30
CA VAL A 71 7.52 13.23 13.66
C VAL A 71 8.07 12.23 12.64
N ILE A 72 7.66 10.98 12.73
CA ILE A 72 8.01 9.94 11.75
C ILE A 72 6.73 9.37 11.14
N GLY A 73 6.80 8.77 9.95
CA GLY A 73 5.64 8.08 9.39
C GLY A 73 5.73 7.74 7.92
N GLY A 74 4.87 6.82 7.50
CA GLY A 74 4.77 6.33 6.12
C GLY A 74 3.37 6.50 5.54
N PRO A 75 2.95 7.73 5.16
CA PRO A 75 1.59 7.97 4.66
C PRO A 75 1.31 7.10 3.42
N PRO A 76 0.25 6.29 3.41
CA PRO A 76 0.02 5.36 2.31
C PRO A 76 -0.40 6.11 1.05
N CYS A 77 0.26 5.78 -0.06
CA CYS A 77 -0.12 6.22 -1.40
C CYS A 77 -1.23 5.30 -1.95
N GLN A 78 -2.46 5.43 -1.43
CA GLN A 78 -3.56 4.50 -1.76
C GLN A 78 -4.01 4.57 -3.22
N GLY A 79 -3.66 5.64 -3.93
CA GLY A 79 -4.04 5.91 -5.32
C GLY A 79 -3.63 4.86 -6.36
N PHE A 80 -2.49 4.17 -6.16
CA PHE A 80 -1.77 3.63 -7.32
C PHE A 80 -1.03 2.29 -7.10
N SER A 81 -1.24 1.59 -5.98
CA SER A 81 -0.69 0.23 -5.83
C SER A 81 -1.56 -0.79 -6.58
N ASN A 82 -0.93 -1.67 -7.38
CA ASN A 82 -1.61 -2.78 -8.09
C ASN A 82 -2.50 -3.64 -7.17
N ALA A 83 -2.24 -3.62 -5.85
CA ALA A 83 -2.98 -4.37 -4.83
C ALA A 83 -4.33 -3.74 -4.44
N ASN A 84 -4.56 -2.44 -4.66
CA ASN A 84 -5.79 -1.73 -4.28
C ASN A 84 -6.84 -1.64 -5.40
N ARG A 85 -6.63 -2.30 -6.53
CA ARG A 85 -7.53 -2.36 -7.70
C ARG A 85 -8.95 -2.90 -7.41
N GLN A 86 -9.23 -3.30 -6.16
CA GLN A 86 -10.50 -3.87 -5.72
C GLN A 86 -11.49 -2.83 -5.17
N LYS A 87 -11.04 -1.67 -4.69
CA LYS A 87 -11.96 -0.56 -4.37
C LYS A 87 -12.13 0.27 -5.63
N ASN A 88 -13.36 0.37 -6.14
CA ASN A 88 -13.70 1.04 -7.40
C ASN A 88 -13.64 2.57 -7.30
N HIS A 89 -12.64 3.13 -6.62
CA HIS A 89 -12.40 4.57 -6.70
C HIS A 89 -11.50 4.85 -7.90
N ALA A 90 -12.05 5.54 -8.90
CA ALA A 90 -11.30 5.86 -10.12
C ALA A 90 -10.37 7.06 -9.90
N ILE A 91 -10.76 7.95 -9.01
CA ILE A 91 -9.99 9.00 -8.35
C ILE A 91 -9.69 8.49 -6.95
N SER A 92 -8.87 7.45 -6.86
CA SER A 92 -8.53 6.84 -5.57
C SER A 92 -7.91 7.89 -4.65
N GLN A 93 -8.69 8.28 -3.62
CA GLN A 93 -8.37 9.20 -2.51
C GLN A 93 -6.91 9.68 -2.56
N ASN A 94 -6.74 10.76 -3.31
CA ASN A 94 -5.47 11.30 -3.80
C ASN A 94 -4.52 11.64 -2.65
N ASN A 95 -3.58 10.77 -2.27
CA ASN A 95 -2.47 11.08 -1.34
C ASN A 95 -2.85 11.92 -0.10
N MET A 96 -4.12 11.99 0.30
CA MET A 96 -4.64 12.99 1.25
C MET A 96 -4.00 12.79 2.61
N LEU A 97 -3.66 11.54 2.91
CA LEU A 97 -2.93 11.15 4.10
C LEU A 97 -1.51 11.76 4.16
N VAL A 98 -0.91 12.14 3.02
CA VAL A 98 0.30 12.97 2.99
C VAL A 98 0.01 14.40 3.46
N LYS A 99 -1.16 14.98 3.12
CA LYS A 99 -1.58 16.27 3.69
C LYS A 99 -1.76 16.16 5.21
N GLN A 100 -2.28 15.04 5.73
CA GLN A 100 -2.37 14.79 7.18
C GLN A 100 -0.99 14.63 7.85
N TYR A 101 -0.02 14.00 7.17
CA TYR A 101 1.37 13.96 7.64
C TYR A 101 1.96 15.38 7.77
N ILE A 102 1.73 16.22 6.75
CA ILE A 102 2.20 17.62 6.75
C ILE A 102 1.47 18.44 7.82
N ARG A 103 0.15 18.27 7.98
CA ARG A 103 -0.63 18.89 9.06
C ARG A 103 -0.01 18.62 10.43
N ALA A 104 0.38 17.38 10.71
CA ALA A 104 1.05 17.04 11.96
C ALA A 104 2.34 17.83 12.17
N ILE A 105 3.17 17.98 11.13
CA ILE A 105 4.40 18.80 11.21
C ILE A 105 4.09 20.28 11.46
N LEU A 106 3.02 20.81 10.86
CA LEU A 106 2.61 22.21 11.04
C LEU A 106 2.05 22.48 12.43
N GLU A 107 1.29 21.55 13.02
CA GLU A 107 0.65 21.71 14.33
C GLU A 107 1.55 21.33 15.52
N LEU A 108 2.36 20.27 15.38
CA LEU A 108 3.34 19.85 16.39
C LEU A 108 4.64 20.65 16.33
N LYS A 109 4.97 21.24 15.18
CA LYS A 109 6.20 22.01 14.93
C LYS A 109 7.48 21.30 15.43
N PRO A 110 7.71 20.02 15.08
CA PRO A 110 8.83 19.25 15.61
C PRO A 110 10.19 19.85 15.21
N LYS A 111 11.23 19.47 15.95
CA LYS A 111 12.62 19.79 15.61
C LYS A 111 13.04 19.15 14.28
N ALA A 112 12.55 17.93 14.01
CA ALA A 112 12.82 17.20 12.79
C ALA A 112 11.67 16.27 12.38
N PHE A 113 11.70 15.77 11.15
CA PHE A 113 10.77 14.74 10.69
C PHE A 113 11.43 13.75 9.73
N VAL A 114 10.84 12.56 9.62
CA VAL A 114 11.19 11.54 8.63
C VAL A 114 9.92 10.99 7.99
N MET A 115 9.76 11.20 6.69
CA MET A 115 8.68 10.62 5.90
C MET A 115 9.23 9.49 5.04
N GLU A 116 8.61 8.31 5.11
CA GLU A 116 8.89 7.19 4.22
C GLU A 116 7.76 6.99 3.20
N ASN A 117 8.11 6.56 1.99
CA ASN A 117 7.14 6.16 0.98
C ASN A 117 7.73 5.23 -0.10
N VAL A 118 6.88 4.76 -1.00
CA VAL A 118 7.30 3.99 -2.19
C VAL A 118 8.21 4.81 -3.11
N SER A 119 9.16 4.15 -3.77
CA SER A 119 10.18 4.79 -4.62
C SER A 119 9.60 5.62 -5.77
N MET A 120 8.41 5.24 -6.28
CA MET A 120 7.75 5.95 -7.36
C MET A 120 7.40 7.40 -6.99
N LEU A 121 7.31 7.75 -5.70
CA LEU A 121 7.05 9.13 -5.24
C LEU A 121 8.16 10.13 -5.63
N LYS A 122 9.34 9.66 -6.04
CA LYS A 122 10.39 10.49 -6.65
C LYS A 122 9.99 11.07 -8.02
N SER A 123 9.05 10.44 -8.71
CA SER A 123 8.62 10.83 -10.06
C SER A 123 7.43 11.79 -10.05
N ASP A 124 7.29 12.54 -11.15
CA ASP A 124 6.14 13.42 -11.43
C ASP A 124 4.79 12.70 -11.55
N VAL A 125 4.78 11.36 -11.44
CA VAL A 125 3.59 10.51 -11.55
C VAL A 125 2.68 10.69 -10.33
N HIS A 126 3.24 10.95 -9.14
CA HIS A 126 2.43 11.09 -7.93
C HIS A 126 2.03 12.55 -7.72
N ARG A 127 0.76 12.82 -8.02
CA ARG A 127 0.18 14.17 -7.98
C ARG A 127 -1.07 14.19 -7.11
N PHE A 128 -1.35 15.34 -6.52
CA PHE A 128 -2.65 15.70 -6.01
C PHE A 128 -3.48 16.25 -7.16
N TYR A 129 -4.76 15.87 -7.24
CA TYR A 129 -5.72 16.68 -7.96
C TYR A 129 -6.11 17.84 -7.06
N MET A 130 -6.13 19.03 -7.63
CA MET A 130 -6.33 20.26 -6.89
C MET A 130 -7.78 20.37 -6.46
N GLU A 131 -7.99 20.39 -5.15
CA GLU A 131 -9.30 20.64 -4.53
C GLU A 131 -9.49 22.15 -4.34
N GLU A 132 -10.73 22.61 -4.17
CA GLU A 132 -11.02 24.01 -3.84
C GLU A 132 -10.27 24.47 -2.57
N SER A 133 -10.16 23.58 -1.58
CA SER A 133 -9.43 23.81 -0.33
C SER A 133 -7.92 24.01 -0.53
N ASP A 134 -7.36 23.55 -1.65
CA ASP A 134 -5.94 23.68 -1.97
C ASP A 134 -5.59 25.02 -2.62
N VAL A 135 -6.57 25.75 -3.17
CA VAL A 135 -6.35 26.94 -4.01
C VAL A 135 -5.48 27.98 -3.32
N GLU A 136 -5.83 28.36 -2.10
CA GLU A 136 -5.10 29.35 -1.33
C GLU A 136 -3.69 28.87 -0.98
N THR A 137 -3.56 27.61 -0.56
CA THR A 137 -2.29 27.01 -0.16
C THR A 137 -1.32 26.93 -1.34
N VAL A 138 -1.80 26.45 -2.49
CA VAL A 138 -1.04 26.35 -3.74
C VAL A 138 -0.55 27.73 -4.19
N ALA A 139 -1.43 28.74 -4.14
CA ALA A 139 -1.07 30.12 -4.47
C ALA A 139 -0.05 30.70 -3.48
N LYS A 140 -0.31 30.58 -2.17
CA LYS A 140 0.53 31.10 -1.08
C LYS A 140 1.97 30.59 -1.19
N TYR A 141 2.15 29.28 -1.38
CA TYR A 141 3.48 28.65 -1.43
C TYR A 141 4.02 28.50 -2.87
N LYS A 142 3.32 29.07 -3.87
CA LYS A 142 3.69 29.07 -5.29
C LYS A 142 3.95 27.66 -5.83
N ILE A 143 3.16 26.68 -5.41
CA ILE A 143 3.35 25.27 -5.77
C ILE A 143 3.11 25.08 -7.27
N PRO A 144 4.02 24.42 -8.01
CA PRO A 144 3.86 24.21 -9.45
C PRO A 144 2.64 23.34 -9.77
N VAL A 145 1.75 23.86 -10.61
CA VAL A 145 0.56 23.16 -11.10
C VAL A 145 0.70 22.79 -12.58
N LYS A 146 0.05 21.70 -12.99
CA LYS A 146 -0.08 21.27 -14.39
C LYS A 146 -1.55 20.98 -14.68
N SER A 147 -2.00 21.29 -15.90
CA SER A 147 -3.29 20.82 -16.40
C SER A 147 -3.25 19.30 -16.62
N THR A 148 -4.32 18.61 -16.28
CA THR A 148 -4.42 17.14 -16.36
C THR A 148 -5.78 16.78 -16.92
N TYR A 149 -5.81 15.89 -17.92
CA TYR A 149 -7.03 15.39 -18.51
C TYR A 149 -7.47 14.13 -17.78
N LEU A 150 -8.56 14.23 -17.04
CA LEU A 150 -9.20 13.09 -16.42
C LEU A 150 -10.27 12.54 -17.37
N HIS A 151 -9.88 11.53 -18.15
CA HIS A 151 -10.79 10.88 -19.10
C HIS A 151 -11.92 10.15 -18.38
N LEU A 152 -13.16 10.51 -18.69
CA LEU A 152 -14.38 10.00 -18.09
C LEU A 152 -15.04 8.92 -18.97
N LEU A 153 -15.13 9.17 -20.29
CA LEU A 153 -15.78 8.26 -21.25
C LEU A 153 -15.08 8.32 -22.61
N ASP A 154 -14.84 7.17 -23.23
CA ASP A 154 -14.19 7.07 -24.54
C ASP A 154 -15.14 7.51 -25.68
N GLN A 155 -14.59 8.05 -26.77
CA GLN A 155 -15.36 8.60 -27.90
C GLN A 155 -16.42 7.64 -28.45
N ALA A 156 -16.11 6.35 -28.53
CA ALA A 156 -17.01 5.32 -29.05
C ALA A 156 -18.32 5.13 -28.25
N HIS A 157 -18.37 5.63 -27.02
CA HIS A 157 -19.52 5.48 -26.12
C HIS A 157 -20.19 6.82 -25.76
N VAL A 158 -19.71 7.94 -26.33
CA VAL A 158 -20.30 9.26 -26.09
C VAL A 158 -21.71 9.31 -26.68
N PHE A 159 -22.63 9.92 -25.93
CA PHE A 159 -24.03 10.10 -26.29
C PHE A 159 -24.50 11.52 -25.99
N ASP A 160 -25.63 11.92 -26.59
CA ASP A 160 -26.19 13.25 -26.42
C ASP A 160 -26.57 13.52 -24.94
N GLY A 161 -26.14 14.66 -24.42
CA GLY A 161 -26.37 15.05 -23.03
C GLY A 161 -25.39 14.48 -22.01
N ALA A 162 -24.46 13.59 -22.41
CA ALA A 162 -23.47 13.03 -21.49
C ALA A 162 -22.62 14.12 -20.78
N LEU A 163 -22.23 15.18 -21.51
CA LEU A 163 -21.50 16.31 -20.94
C LEU A 163 -22.30 17.07 -19.87
N GLU A 164 -23.60 17.26 -20.09
CA GLU A 164 -24.48 17.96 -19.15
C GLU A 164 -24.76 17.12 -17.89
N ILE A 165 -24.71 15.80 -18.02
CA ILE A 165 -24.82 14.88 -16.89
C ILE A 165 -23.57 14.92 -16.03
N VAL A 166 -22.35 14.82 -16.61
CA VAL A 166 -21.11 14.82 -15.79
C VAL A 166 -20.85 16.12 -15.02
N LYS A 167 -21.48 17.23 -15.43
CA LYS A 167 -21.41 18.53 -14.75
C LYS A 167 -22.40 18.67 -13.58
N ASP A 168 -23.41 17.81 -13.50
CA ASP A 168 -24.55 17.98 -12.59
C ASP A 168 -24.62 16.80 -11.60
N GLN A 169 -24.23 17.05 -10.35
CA GLN A 169 -24.19 16.04 -9.30
C GLN A 169 -25.55 15.37 -9.06
N GLN A 170 -26.66 16.09 -9.19
CA GLN A 170 -27.99 15.53 -8.98
C GLN A 170 -28.35 14.55 -10.09
N LYS A 171 -28.05 14.89 -11.35
CA LYS A 171 -28.22 13.97 -12.49
C LYS A 171 -27.33 12.74 -12.35
N ILE A 172 -26.09 12.90 -11.92
CA ILE A 172 -25.19 11.76 -11.70
C ILE A 172 -25.81 10.80 -10.69
N GLN A 173 -26.23 11.30 -9.52
CA GLN A 173 -26.85 10.49 -8.47
C GLN A 173 -28.15 9.81 -8.93
N GLN A 174 -28.92 10.47 -9.79
CA GLN A 174 -30.14 9.90 -10.37
C GLN A 174 -29.85 8.68 -11.25
N TYR A 175 -28.76 8.69 -12.03
CA TYR A 175 -28.44 7.63 -13.00
C TYR A 175 -27.42 6.61 -12.51
N LEU A 176 -26.72 6.88 -11.41
CA LEU A 176 -25.74 5.98 -10.83
C LEU A 176 -26.42 4.74 -10.24
N TRP A 177 -25.93 3.56 -10.58
CA TRP A 177 -26.47 2.32 -10.04
C TRP A 177 -26.09 2.11 -8.57
N PRO A 178 -26.88 1.30 -7.83
CA PRO A 178 -26.42 0.73 -6.59
C PRO A 178 -25.08 0.00 -6.76
N GLU A 179 -24.15 0.15 -5.80
CA GLU A 179 -22.79 -0.42 -5.88
C GLU A 179 -22.83 -1.93 -6.14
N GLN A 180 -23.79 -2.62 -5.53
CA GLN A 180 -23.99 -4.06 -5.72
C GLN A 180 -24.32 -4.39 -7.18
N HIS A 181 -25.19 -3.63 -7.86
CA HIS A 181 -25.59 -3.92 -9.24
C HIS A 181 -24.40 -3.77 -10.20
N TYR A 182 -23.66 -2.66 -10.05
CA TYR A 182 -22.43 -2.45 -10.80
C TYR A 182 -21.40 -3.54 -10.51
N PHE A 183 -21.19 -3.91 -9.24
CA PHE A 183 -20.22 -4.95 -8.87
C PHE A 183 -20.51 -6.29 -9.57
N GLU A 184 -21.76 -6.76 -9.48
CA GLU A 184 -22.15 -8.06 -10.02
C GLU A 184 -21.98 -8.10 -11.55
N LEU A 185 -22.40 -7.06 -12.28
CA LEU A 185 -22.24 -7.00 -13.73
C LEU A 185 -20.77 -6.77 -14.16
N ASN A 186 -20.01 -5.97 -13.40
CA ASN A 186 -18.60 -5.72 -13.67
C ASN A 186 -17.73 -6.97 -13.44
N VAL A 187 -18.13 -7.90 -12.54
CA VAL A 187 -17.48 -9.21 -12.41
C VAL A 187 -17.59 -10.00 -13.72
N ILE A 188 -18.78 -10.02 -14.33
CA ILE A 188 -19.01 -10.70 -15.62
C ILE A 188 -18.20 -10.01 -16.72
N TYR A 189 -18.25 -8.69 -16.81
CA TYR A 189 -17.47 -7.90 -17.77
C TYR A 189 -15.96 -8.19 -17.67
N LYS A 190 -15.40 -8.26 -16.45
CA LYS A 190 -13.98 -8.59 -16.23
C LYS A 190 -13.65 -10.03 -16.62
N ALA A 191 -14.59 -10.96 -16.45
CA ALA A 191 -14.41 -12.36 -16.80
C ALA A 191 -14.55 -12.61 -18.32
N ALA A 192 -15.19 -11.71 -19.08
CA ALA A 192 -15.53 -11.87 -20.48
C ALA A 192 -14.35 -12.14 -21.45
N LYS A 193 -13.10 -11.93 -21.00
CA LYS A 193 -11.91 -12.31 -21.77
C LYS A 193 -11.69 -13.82 -21.88
N ASN A 194 -12.31 -14.60 -21.00
CA ASN A 194 -12.23 -16.06 -21.00
C ASN A 194 -13.64 -16.63 -20.81
N LEU A 195 -14.17 -17.25 -21.86
CA LEU A 195 -15.56 -17.71 -21.92
C LEU A 195 -15.92 -18.69 -20.78
N GLU A 196 -15.04 -19.64 -20.47
CA GLU A 196 -15.28 -20.61 -19.40
C GLU A 196 -15.26 -19.96 -18.01
N LYS A 197 -14.35 -19.01 -17.77
CA LYS A 197 -14.38 -18.21 -16.53
C LYS A 197 -15.63 -17.35 -16.44
N MET A 198 -16.10 -16.80 -17.55
CA MET A 198 -17.32 -16.00 -17.58
C MET A 198 -18.56 -16.86 -17.28
N LYS A 199 -18.68 -18.05 -17.87
CA LYS A 199 -19.76 -19.01 -17.54
C LYS A 199 -19.72 -19.40 -16.06
N SER A 200 -18.54 -19.71 -15.52
CA SER A 200 -18.38 -20.01 -14.08
C SER A 200 -18.79 -18.83 -13.19
N ALA A 201 -18.44 -17.60 -13.57
CA ALA A 201 -18.85 -16.40 -12.86
C ALA A 201 -20.37 -16.18 -12.96
N LEU A 202 -20.97 -16.38 -14.13
CA LEU A 202 -22.42 -16.30 -14.33
C LEU A 202 -23.15 -17.30 -13.43
N GLU A 203 -22.69 -18.55 -13.32
CA GLU A 203 -23.32 -19.53 -12.43
C GLU A 203 -23.18 -19.11 -10.95
N LYS A 204 -21.98 -18.73 -10.54
CA LYS A 204 -21.71 -18.32 -9.15
C LYS A 204 -22.51 -17.10 -8.71
N HIS A 205 -22.75 -16.15 -9.63
CA HIS A 205 -23.39 -14.87 -9.34
C HIS A 205 -24.88 -14.83 -9.76
N LYS A 206 -25.43 -15.93 -10.30
CA LYS A 206 -26.78 -16.03 -10.86
C LYS A 206 -27.87 -15.40 -10.03
N LYS A 207 -28.01 -15.80 -8.76
CA LYS A 207 -29.10 -15.30 -7.89
C LYS A 207 -29.10 -13.77 -7.78
N LYS A 208 -27.92 -13.17 -7.69
CA LYS A 208 -27.78 -11.71 -7.53
C LYS A 208 -27.95 -10.98 -8.85
N LEU A 209 -27.45 -11.55 -9.95
CA LEU A 209 -27.64 -11.01 -11.29
C LEU A 209 -29.12 -11.02 -11.72
N CYS A 210 -29.85 -12.11 -11.45
CA CYS A 210 -31.30 -12.16 -11.71
C CYS A 210 -32.07 -11.16 -10.84
N ALA A 211 -31.69 -11.01 -9.57
CA ALA A 211 -32.31 -10.03 -8.68
C ALA A 211 -32.07 -8.59 -9.20
N ALA A 212 -30.83 -8.25 -9.56
CA ALA A 212 -30.52 -6.95 -10.16
C ALA A 212 -31.29 -6.76 -11.47
N ALA A 213 -31.35 -7.75 -12.36
CA ALA A 213 -32.02 -7.64 -13.65
C ALA A 213 -33.53 -7.32 -13.53
N ALA A 214 -34.20 -7.84 -12.49
CA ALA A 214 -35.61 -7.57 -12.22
C ALA A 214 -35.90 -6.07 -12.00
N ASP A 215 -34.93 -5.32 -11.48
CA ASP A 215 -35.07 -3.88 -11.22
C ASP A 215 -35.01 -3.04 -12.51
N TYR A 216 -34.46 -3.58 -13.60
CA TYR A 216 -34.26 -2.86 -14.87
C TYR A 216 -35.20 -3.33 -16.00
N THR A 217 -35.99 -4.38 -15.77
CA THR A 217 -36.99 -4.91 -16.73
C THR A 217 -38.19 -3.99 -17.01
N LYS A 218 -38.36 -2.90 -16.25
CA LYS A 218 -39.53 -1.98 -16.34
C LYS A 218 -39.14 -0.51 -16.50
N LEU A 219 -37.90 -0.21 -16.83
CA LEU A 219 -37.46 1.16 -17.07
C LEU A 219 -38.03 1.64 -18.42
N HIS A 220 -39.20 2.28 -18.37
CA HIS A 220 -39.79 3.00 -19.50
C HIS A 220 -39.31 4.46 -19.53
N ASP A 221 -38.02 4.69 -19.31
CA ASP A 221 -37.42 6.02 -19.44
C ASP A 221 -36.78 6.15 -20.83
N SER A 222 -37.13 7.21 -21.55
CA SER A 222 -36.63 7.51 -22.89
C SER A 222 -35.17 7.95 -22.92
N ASN A 223 -34.51 8.10 -21.77
CA ASN A 223 -33.10 8.47 -21.69
C ASN A 223 -32.17 7.33 -22.13
N HIS A 224 -31.12 7.69 -22.91
CA HIS A 224 -30.05 6.79 -23.34
C HIS A 224 -29.46 5.92 -22.21
N ILE A 225 -29.19 6.49 -21.02
CA ILE A 225 -28.59 5.73 -19.90
C ILE A 225 -29.55 4.63 -19.42
N ALA A 226 -30.85 4.92 -19.34
CA ALA A 226 -31.85 3.94 -18.95
C ALA A 226 -31.99 2.84 -20.01
N SER A 227 -31.96 3.21 -21.30
CA SER A 227 -32.00 2.28 -22.42
C SER A 227 -30.83 1.28 -22.41
N VAL A 228 -29.59 1.76 -22.31
CA VAL A 228 -28.41 0.85 -22.25
C VAL A 228 -28.39 0.03 -20.96
N SER A 229 -28.91 0.58 -19.85
CA SER A 229 -29.02 -0.16 -18.59
C SER A 229 -30.02 -1.31 -18.74
N SER A 230 -31.20 -1.03 -19.31
CA SER A 230 -32.22 -2.03 -19.58
C SER A 230 -31.69 -3.10 -20.54
N GLU A 231 -31.01 -2.71 -21.61
CA GLU A 231 -30.40 -3.64 -22.56
C GLU A 231 -29.38 -4.58 -21.89
N ALA A 232 -28.50 -4.03 -21.05
CA ALA A 232 -27.46 -4.81 -20.37
C ALA A 232 -28.06 -5.86 -19.42
N PHE A 233 -29.08 -5.50 -18.65
CA PHE A 233 -29.74 -6.43 -17.71
C PHE A 233 -30.75 -7.36 -18.40
N GLN A 234 -31.34 -6.93 -19.52
CA GLN A 234 -32.12 -7.80 -20.40
C GLN A 234 -31.22 -8.89 -20.98
N ALA A 235 -30.03 -8.57 -21.47
CA ALA A 235 -29.08 -9.56 -21.99
C ALA A 235 -28.71 -10.64 -20.94
N ILE A 236 -28.63 -10.26 -19.65
CA ILE A 236 -28.45 -11.22 -18.55
C ILE A 236 -29.66 -12.14 -18.41
N SER A 237 -30.87 -11.61 -18.54
CA SER A 237 -32.11 -12.39 -18.49
C SER A 237 -32.22 -13.35 -19.68
N GLU A 238 -31.94 -12.87 -20.89
CA GLU A 238 -31.89 -13.65 -22.14
C GLU A 238 -30.86 -14.78 -22.05
N TYR A 239 -29.70 -14.55 -21.44
CA TYR A 239 -28.72 -15.61 -21.22
C TYR A 239 -29.27 -16.73 -20.33
N TYR A 240 -29.93 -16.39 -19.22
CA TYR A 240 -30.48 -17.41 -18.32
C TYR A 240 -31.77 -18.08 -18.84
N SER A 241 -32.50 -17.45 -19.77
CA SER A 241 -33.62 -18.09 -20.49
C SER A 241 -33.15 -18.96 -21.66
N GLY A 242 -31.88 -18.86 -22.05
CA GLY A 242 -31.29 -19.61 -23.16
C GLY A 242 -31.45 -18.94 -24.53
N GLU A 243 -31.88 -17.68 -24.56
CA GLU A 243 -32.08 -16.88 -25.78
C GLU A 243 -30.79 -16.20 -26.26
N LEU A 244 -29.81 -16.01 -25.37
CA LEU A 244 -28.54 -15.36 -25.69
C LEU A 244 -27.35 -16.26 -25.31
N ASP A 245 -26.40 -16.42 -26.24
CA ASP A 245 -25.14 -17.09 -25.93
C ASP A 245 -24.23 -16.20 -25.08
N ALA A 246 -23.48 -16.84 -24.18
CA ALA A 246 -22.52 -16.16 -23.32
C ALA A 246 -21.55 -15.26 -24.11
N SER A 247 -21.08 -15.68 -25.29
CA SER A 247 -20.14 -14.91 -26.11
C SER A 247 -20.66 -13.53 -26.54
N ALA A 248 -21.98 -13.35 -26.64
CA ALA A 248 -22.60 -12.08 -27.02
C ALA A 248 -22.74 -11.10 -25.84
N LEU A 249 -22.74 -11.58 -24.60
CA LEU A 249 -23.00 -10.76 -23.40
C LEU A 249 -22.09 -9.55 -23.30
N LYS A 250 -20.79 -9.70 -23.58
CA LYS A 250 -19.81 -8.62 -23.42
C LYS A 250 -20.24 -7.36 -24.18
N SER A 251 -20.62 -7.52 -25.44
CA SER A 251 -20.99 -6.41 -26.32
C SER A 251 -22.25 -5.68 -25.85
N ARG A 252 -23.19 -6.40 -25.24
CA ARG A 252 -24.46 -5.85 -24.72
C ARG A 252 -24.28 -5.14 -23.36
N ILE A 253 -23.35 -5.59 -22.53
CA ILE A 253 -23.15 -5.02 -21.18
C ILE A 253 -22.08 -3.92 -21.13
N GLU A 254 -21.13 -3.90 -22.07
CA GLU A 254 -19.99 -2.97 -22.07
C GLU A 254 -20.40 -1.48 -22.06
N PRO A 255 -21.35 -1.01 -22.90
CA PRO A 255 -21.77 0.39 -22.89
C PRO A 255 -22.27 0.86 -21.52
N ALA A 256 -23.15 0.07 -20.89
CA ALA A 256 -23.69 0.39 -19.57
C ALA A 256 -22.59 0.42 -18.49
N ILE A 257 -21.65 -0.53 -18.51
CA ILE A 257 -20.52 -0.55 -17.59
C ILE A 257 -19.62 0.68 -17.75
N LEU A 258 -19.33 1.11 -18.98
CA LEU A 258 -18.48 2.26 -19.24
C LEU A 258 -19.16 3.58 -18.85
N ILE A 259 -20.47 3.70 -19.09
CA ILE A 259 -21.27 4.85 -18.63
C ILE A 259 -21.31 4.90 -17.10
N GLN A 260 -21.54 3.78 -16.41
CA GLN A 260 -21.52 3.76 -14.94
C GLN A 260 -20.13 4.10 -14.37
N ARG A 261 -19.04 3.73 -15.06
CA ARG A 261 -17.69 4.20 -14.70
C ARG A 261 -17.51 5.69 -14.92
N MET A 262 -18.04 6.24 -16.00
CA MET A 262 -18.03 7.69 -16.25
C MET A 262 -18.77 8.43 -15.12
N LEU A 263 -19.98 7.99 -14.78
CA LEU A 263 -20.79 8.59 -13.71
C LEU A 263 -20.09 8.49 -12.36
N SER A 264 -19.53 7.33 -12.01
CA SER A 264 -18.76 7.15 -10.78
C SER A 264 -17.54 8.07 -10.71
N LYS A 265 -16.77 8.21 -11.81
CA LYS A 265 -15.65 9.17 -11.88
C LYS A 265 -16.12 10.62 -11.72
N ALA A 266 -17.22 10.99 -12.38
CA ALA A 266 -17.75 12.35 -12.30
C ALA A 266 -18.28 12.67 -10.89
N GLN A 267 -18.98 11.73 -10.25
CA GLN A 267 -19.40 11.83 -8.85
C GLN A 267 -18.20 12.14 -7.94
N GLU A 268 -17.08 11.43 -8.13
CA GLU A 268 -15.87 11.64 -7.32
C GLU A 268 -15.24 13.02 -7.52
N ILE A 269 -15.35 13.63 -8.71
CA ILE A 269 -14.91 15.02 -8.92
C ILE A 269 -15.68 15.97 -8.01
N HIS A 270 -17.01 15.83 -7.98
CA HIS A 270 -17.90 16.68 -7.17
C HIS A 270 -17.72 16.43 -5.67
N GLU A 271 -17.71 15.16 -5.24
CA GLU A 271 -17.59 14.81 -3.81
C GLU A 271 -16.26 15.25 -3.21
N ASN A 272 -15.18 15.22 -3.99
CA ASN A 272 -13.86 15.69 -3.55
C ASN A 272 -13.63 17.19 -3.85
N HIS A 273 -14.63 17.91 -4.36
CA HIS A 273 -14.53 19.35 -4.70
C HIS A 273 -13.29 19.65 -5.57
N ILE A 274 -13.04 18.80 -6.57
CA ILE A 274 -11.90 18.95 -7.48
C ILE A 274 -12.17 20.12 -8.41
N VAL A 275 -11.18 21.01 -8.55
CA VAL A 275 -11.31 22.15 -9.45
C VAL A 275 -11.19 21.70 -10.91
N VAL A 276 -12.30 21.86 -11.63
CA VAL A 276 -12.40 21.62 -13.08
C VAL A 276 -12.33 22.97 -13.81
N ASP A 277 -11.29 23.17 -14.59
CA ASP A 277 -11.11 24.41 -15.37
C ASP A 277 -11.99 24.39 -16.63
N ALA A 278 -12.16 23.22 -17.25
CA ALA A 278 -12.99 23.01 -18.43
C ALA A 278 -13.34 21.53 -18.60
N TYR A 279 -14.25 21.22 -19.52
CA TYR A 279 -14.47 19.87 -20.03
C TYR A 279 -14.10 19.82 -21.52
N SER A 280 -13.46 18.73 -21.95
CA SER A 280 -13.13 18.47 -23.35
C SER A 280 -14.00 17.35 -23.92
N VAL A 281 -14.33 17.49 -25.21
CA VAL A 281 -15.08 16.51 -26.02
C VAL A 281 -14.33 16.07 -27.28
N GLU A 282 -13.04 16.41 -27.40
CA GLU A 282 -12.25 16.13 -28.62
C GLU A 282 -11.95 14.63 -28.82
N ASP A 283 -11.68 13.89 -27.75
CA ASP A 283 -11.39 12.45 -27.74
C ASP A 283 -12.14 11.78 -26.59
N GLY A 284 -13.47 11.71 -26.74
CA GLY A 284 -14.37 11.33 -25.65
C GLY A 284 -14.60 12.48 -24.66
N ILE A 285 -15.16 12.16 -23.49
CA ILE A 285 -15.43 13.16 -22.43
C ILE A 285 -14.28 13.14 -21.43
N ALA A 286 -13.65 14.29 -21.20
CA ALA A 286 -12.63 14.47 -20.18
C ALA A 286 -12.87 15.74 -19.35
N ALA A 287 -12.61 15.66 -18.05
CA ALA A 287 -12.50 16.84 -17.20
C ALA A 287 -11.05 17.37 -17.24
N VAL A 288 -10.87 18.64 -17.57
CA VAL A 288 -9.58 19.33 -17.52
C VAL A 288 -9.42 19.91 -16.13
N ILE A 289 -8.58 19.26 -15.32
CA ILE A 289 -8.35 19.62 -13.92
C ILE A 289 -6.94 20.16 -13.72
N ARG A 290 -6.68 20.73 -12.55
CA ARG A 290 -5.32 21.08 -12.11
C ARG A 290 -4.77 20.02 -11.19
N SER A 291 -3.49 19.73 -11.30
CA SER A 291 -2.78 18.82 -10.41
C SER A 291 -1.40 19.35 -10.06
N PHE A 292 -0.86 18.95 -8.90
CA PHE A 292 0.48 19.34 -8.42
C PHE A 292 1.21 18.14 -7.80
N ALA A 293 2.54 18.10 -7.91
CA ALA A 293 3.32 16.96 -7.42
C ALA A 293 3.31 16.92 -5.88
N VAL A 294 3.23 15.69 -5.32
CA VAL A 294 3.17 15.51 -3.86
C VAL A 294 4.41 16.07 -3.17
N TYR A 295 5.59 15.80 -3.72
CA TYR A 295 6.83 16.30 -3.14
C TYR A 295 6.96 17.83 -3.26
N ASP A 296 6.53 18.43 -4.37
CA ASP A 296 6.55 19.90 -4.51
C ASP A 296 5.67 20.57 -3.46
N TYR A 297 4.49 20.01 -3.18
CA TYR A 297 3.64 20.47 -2.08
C TYR A 297 4.38 20.41 -0.73
N LEU A 298 4.94 19.24 -0.39
CA LEU A 298 5.69 19.04 0.85
C LEU A 298 6.86 20.02 0.98
N GLU A 299 7.67 20.15 -0.07
CA GLU A 299 8.86 20.99 -0.07
C GLU A 299 8.50 22.46 0.08
N ARG A 300 7.57 22.97 -0.73
CA ARG A 300 7.20 24.39 -0.71
C ARG A 300 6.52 24.80 0.59
N VAL A 301 5.66 23.94 1.15
CA VAL A 301 5.02 24.20 2.43
C VAL A 301 6.05 24.19 3.55
N LEU A 302 6.87 23.15 3.68
CA LEU A 302 7.75 22.99 4.84
C LEU A 302 8.99 23.90 4.80
N GLN A 303 9.50 24.26 3.62
CA GLN A 303 10.61 25.22 3.48
C GLN A 303 10.19 26.69 3.59
N ALA A 304 8.88 26.98 3.56
CA ALA A 304 8.38 28.35 3.69
C ALA A 304 8.94 29.04 4.95
N PRO A 305 9.24 30.36 4.94
CA PRO A 305 9.89 31.05 6.05
C PRO A 305 9.24 30.83 7.42
N GLU A 306 7.90 30.78 7.48
CA GLU A 306 7.14 30.54 8.70
C GLU A 306 7.27 29.11 9.26
N ASN A 307 7.57 28.14 8.41
CA ASN A 307 7.71 26.73 8.78
C ASN A 307 9.18 26.35 8.97
N GLY A 308 10.08 26.90 8.15
CA GLY A 308 11.51 26.99 8.40
C GLY A 308 12.25 25.66 8.42
N TYR A 309 11.87 24.67 7.61
CA TYR A 309 12.62 23.42 7.50
C TYR A 309 13.67 23.45 6.38
N VAL A 310 14.73 22.66 6.56
CA VAL A 310 15.67 22.23 5.51
C VAL A 310 15.47 20.75 5.30
N LEU A 311 15.44 20.31 4.05
CA LEU A 311 15.06 18.96 3.66
C LEU A 311 16.19 18.31 2.87
N ASP A 312 16.27 16.99 2.96
CA ASP A 312 16.98 16.13 2.02
C ASP A 312 16.09 14.92 1.65
N LYS A 313 16.28 14.40 0.44
CA LYS A 313 15.47 13.30 -0.09
C LYS A 313 16.28 12.39 -1.00
N ASP A 314 16.01 11.09 -0.94
CA ASP A 314 16.47 10.15 -1.94
C ASP A 314 15.69 8.83 -1.87
N VAL A 315 15.94 7.96 -2.83
CA VAL A 315 15.50 6.56 -2.79
C VAL A 315 16.61 5.72 -2.18
N LEU A 316 16.35 5.15 -1.01
CA LEU A 316 17.25 4.28 -0.27
C LEU A 316 16.96 2.81 -0.59
N CYS A 317 17.99 1.99 -0.79
CA CYS A 317 17.86 0.53 -0.84
C CYS A 317 18.13 -0.05 0.54
N ALA A 318 17.21 -0.87 1.07
CA ALA A 318 17.40 -1.51 2.37
C ALA A 318 18.66 -2.41 2.43
N ALA A 319 19.08 -2.97 1.30
CA ALA A 319 20.29 -3.79 1.18
C ALA A 319 21.56 -3.00 1.55
N ASP A 320 21.62 -1.73 1.17
CA ASP A 320 22.75 -0.84 1.48
C ASP A 320 22.92 -0.63 3.00
N TYR A 321 21.89 -0.95 3.80
CA TYR A 321 21.91 -0.85 5.28
C TYR A 321 21.96 -2.21 5.98
N GLY A 322 22.15 -3.30 5.23
CA GLY A 322 22.33 -4.64 5.78
C GLY A 322 21.04 -5.43 5.94
N ALA A 323 19.94 -5.04 5.29
CA ALA A 323 18.81 -5.93 5.12
C ALA A 323 19.09 -6.93 3.99
N PRO A 324 18.75 -8.22 4.12
CA PRO A 324 18.94 -9.23 3.08
C PRO A 324 17.89 -9.12 1.95
N GLN A 325 17.60 -7.89 1.53
CA GLN A 325 16.45 -7.54 0.70
C GLN A 325 16.71 -6.27 -0.12
N LYS A 326 16.56 -6.38 -1.45
CA LYS A 326 16.55 -5.24 -2.37
C LYS A 326 15.18 -4.54 -2.33
N ARG A 327 15.01 -3.63 -1.36
CA ARG A 327 13.80 -2.82 -1.16
C ARG A 327 14.09 -1.34 -1.29
N MET A 328 13.58 -0.74 -2.36
CA MET A 328 13.71 0.69 -2.61
C MET A 328 12.61 1.49 -1.90
N ARG A 329 12.99 2.53 -1.18
CA ARG A 329 12.07 3.46 -0.50
C ARG A 329 12.48 4.90 -0.66
N PHE A 330 11.52 5.73 -1.05
CA PHE A 330 11.70 7.17 -1.06
C PHE A 330 11.60 7.69 0.37
N VAL A 331 12.65 8.36 0.84
CA VAL A 331 12.72 8.91 2.19
C VAL A 331 12.95 10.40 2.09
N VAL A 332 12.18 11.17 2.85
CA VAL A 332 12.41 12.60 3.07
C VAL A 332 12.75 12.81 4.53
N ILE A 333 13.87 13.47 4.80
CA ILE A 333 14.26 13.90 6.13
C ILE A 333 14.25 15.43 6.18
N GLY A 334 13.71 15.99 7.25
CA GLY A 334 13.72 17.43 7.45
C GLY A 334 14.12 17.82 8.86
N ILE A 335 14.74 18.99 9.00
CA ILE A 335 15.13 19.57 10.28
C ILE A 335 14.85 21.09 10.28
N LYS A 336 14.51 21.65 11.43
CA LYS A 336 14.37 23.11 11.58
C LYS A 336 15.69 23.81 11.23
N ARG A 337 15.60 24.86 10.41
CA ARG A 337 16.73 25.69 9.99
C ARG A 337 17.43 26.37 11.15
N SER A 338 16.70 26.66 12.23
CA SER A 338 17.26 27.18 13.49
C SER A 338 18.17 26.19 14.20
N ILE A 339 18.04 24.89 13.92
CA ILE A 339 18.90 23.84 14.47
C ILE A 339 20.04 23.56 13.50
N SER A 340 19.76 23.34 12.22
CA SER A 340 20.81 23.13 11.22
C SER A 340 20.41 23.70 9.86
N SER A 341 21.37 24.35 9.20
CA SER A 341 21.21 24.84 7.82
C SER A 341 21.26 23.73 6.77
N LYS A 342 21.62 22.51 7.15
CA LYS A 342 21.69 21.33 6.27
C LYS A 342 21.30 20.04 6.97
N ILE A 343 20.71 19.12 6.23
CA ILE A 343 20.48 17.73 6.65
C ILE A 343 20.85 16.83 5.47
N ALA A 344 21.22 15.59 5.77
CA ALA A 344 21.48 14.59 4.74
C ALA A 344 21.00 13.22 5.23
N LEU A 345 20.45 12.44 4.32
CA LEU A 345 20.14 11.02 4.55
C LEU A 345 21.41 10.22 4.89
N PRO A 346 21.30 9.11 5.63
CA PRO A 346 22.44 8.25 5.89
C PRO A 346 22.92 7.61 4.58
N LYS A 347 24.23 7.48 4.41
CA LYS A 347 24.79 6.60 3.37
C LYS A 347 24.75 5.15 3.85
N GLY A 348 24.46 4.23 2.92
CA GLY A 348 24.63 2.80 3.15
C GLY A 348 26.09 2.43 3.44
N ARG A 349 26.27 1.23 3.99
CA ARG A 349 27.58 0.65 4.33
C ARG A 349 27.89 -0.64 3.58
N PHE A 350 26.93 -1.18 2.85
CA PHE A 350 27.08 -2.42 2.10
C PHE A 350 27.03 -2.08 0.62
N ASP A 351 28.01 -2.57 -0.13
CA ASP A 351 27.99 -2.57 -1.59
C ASP A 351 27.41 -3.90 -2.11
N ALA A 352 27.17 -3.98 -3.43
CA ALA A 352 26.40 -5.08 -4.03
C ALA A 352 27.03 -6.48 -3.85
N ASP A 353 28.35 -6.53 -3.75
CA ASP A 353 29.17 -7.71 -3.47
C ASP A 353 29.24 -8.07 -1.98
N GLU A 354 28.88 -7.15 -1.09
CA GLU A 354 28.87 -7.33 0.37
C GLU A 354 27.44 -7.47 0.94
N TYR A 355 26.42 -7.41 0.07
CA TYR A 355 25.04 -7.53 0.51
C TYR A 355 24.80 -8.83 1.27
N ARG A 356 24.18 -8.69 2.45
CA ARG A 356 23.65 -9.83 3.18
C ARG A 356 22.60 -10.54 2.33
N THR A 357 22.54 -11.85 2.50
CA THR A 357 21.81 -12.77 1.64
C THR A 357 20.64 -13.39 2.39
N VAL A 358 19.76 -14.12 1.69
CA VAL A 358 18.71 -14.89 2.34
C VAL A 358 19.30 -15.87 3.37
N ARG A 359 20.48 -16.43 3.09
CA ARG A 359 21.19 -17.36 4.00
C ARG A 359 21.47 -16.74 5.36
N ASP A 360 21.95 -15.50 5.37
CA ASP A 360 22.29 -14.76 6.59
C ASP A 360 21.11 -14.53 7.54
N ALA A 361 19.88 -14.68 7.02
CA ALA A 361 18.66 -14.34 7.74
C ALA A 361 17.84 -15.55 8.20
N ILE A 362 17.79 -16.63 7.41
CA ILE A 362 16.81 -17.70 7.63
C ILE A 362 17.41 -19.10 7.77
N THR A 363 18.69 -19.34 7.43
CA THR A 363 19.25 -20.70 7.47
C THR A 363 19.23 -21.32 8.87
N ASP A 364 19.35 -20.51 9.93
CA ASP A 364 19.25 -21.02 11.31
C ASP A 364 17.83 -21.40 11.75
N LEU A 365 16.81 -21.18 10.91
CA LEU A 365 15.44 -21.65 11.10
C LEU A 365 15.10 -22.89 10.26
N GLU A 366 16.00 -23.37 9.41
CA GLU A 366 15.72 -24.47 8.48
C GLU A 366 15.34 -25.78 9.20
N ASP A 367 15.87 -26.01 10.40
CA ASP A 367 15.60 -27.16 11.27
C ASP A 367 14.45 -26.92 12.26
N VAL A 368 13.75 -25.78 12.16
CA VAL A 368 12.58 -25.46 12.96
C VAL A 368 11.34 -25.70 12.10
N GLU A 369 10.49 -26.65 12.49
CA GLU A 369 9.29 -26.97 11.72
C GLU A 369 8.24 -25.86 11.88
N PRO A 370 7.74 -25.24 10.79
CA PRO A 370 6.70 -24.24 10.89
C PRO A 370 5.33 -24.84 11.17
N VAL A 371 4.49 -24.10 11.88
CA VAL A 371 3.10 -24.51 12.15
C VAL A 371 2.14 -24.06 11.04
N VAL A 372 1.00 -24.75 10.94
CA VAL A 372 -0.02 -24.46 9.92
C VAL A 372 -1.22 -23.75 10.53
N GLU A 373 -1.72 -24.17 11.68
CA GLU A 373 -2.88 -23.53 12.31
C GLU A 373 -2.44 -22.39 13.23
N LEU A 374 -3.26 -21.34 13.32
CA LEU A 374 -2.97 -20.18 14.17
C LEU A 374 -2.94 -20.55 15.66
N GLU A 375 -3.70 -21.56 16.06
CA GLU A 375 -3.76 -22.06 17.42
C GLU A 375 -2.41 -22.63 17.89
N ASP A 376 -1.70 -23.29 16.98
CA ASP A 376 -0.42 -23.95 17.27
C ASP A 376 0.72 -22.94 17.53
N ASP A 377 0.57 -21.68 17.11
CA ASP A 377 1.54 -20.60 17.32
C ASP A 377 1.34 -19.84 18.65
N LYS A 378 0.26 -20.16 19.41
CA LYS A 378 -0.08 -19.42 20.64
C LYS A 378 1.04 -19.43 21.67
N GLU A 379 1.60 -20.60 21.97
CA GLU A 379 2.74 -20.76 22.88
C GLU A 379 4.08 -20.47 22.21
N GLY A 380 4.12 -20.49 20.88
CA GLY A 380 5.33 -20.37 20.07
C GLY A 380 6.21 -21.63 20.13
N ILE A 381 7.31 -21.60 19.38
CA ILE A 381 8.24 -22.73 19.25
C ILE A 381 9.49 -22.46 20.08
N ALA A 382 9.85 -23.38 20.97
CA ALA A 382 11.08 -23.28 21.75
C ALA A 382 12.31 -23.46 20.84
N LEU A 383 13.16 -22.44 20.79
CA LEU A 383 14.38 -22.46 19.99
C LEU A 383 15.51 -23.17 20.73
N GLN A 384 16.12 -24.13 20.05
CA GLN A 384 17.38 -24.70 20.51
C GLN A 384 18.52 -23.67 20.37
N PRO A 385 19.52 -23.67 21.29
CA PRO A 385 20.72 -22.86 21.11
C PRO A 385 21.42 -23.20 19.79
N LYS A 386 21.95 -22.19 19.11
CA LYS A 386 22.81 -22.36 17.92
C LYS A 386 24.09 -21.59 18.10
N GLU A 387 25.20 -22.25 17.79
CA GLU A 387 26.55 -21.65 17.79
C GLU A 387 26.93 -21.23 16.37
N ASN A 388 27.95 -20.37 16.24
CA ASN A 388 28.52 -19.94 14.95
C ASN A 388 27.52 -19.26 14.01
N LEU A 389 26.51 -18.58 14.56
CA LEU A 389 25.61 -17.75 13.78
C LEU A 389 26.35 -16.52 13.23
N GLY A 390 26.05 -16.15 11.99
CA GLY A 390 26.50 -14.88 11.42
C GLY A 390 25.96 -13.68 12.20
N GLU A 391 26.50 -12.49 11.94
CA GLU A 391 26.14 -11.27 12.66
C GLU A 391 24.62 -10.96 12.58
N LEU A 392 24.03 -11.09 11.39
CA LEU A 392 22.60 -10.81 11.19
C LEU A 392 21.74 -11.81 11.96
N ALA A 393 21.89 -13.12 11.72
CA ALA A 393 21.15 -14.16 12.43
C ALA A 393 21.28 -14.03 13.96
N SER A 394 22.49 -13.77 14.47
CA SER A 394 22.73 -13.54 15.90
C SER A 394 21.95 -12.33 16.43
N SER A 395 21.87 -11.24 15.65
CA SER A 395 21.13 -10.04 16.05
C SER A 395 19.61 -10.19 15.98
N LEU A 396 19.11 -11.09 15.10
CA LEU A 396 17.69 -11.35 14.94
C LEU A 396 17.18 -12.37 15.97
N ARG A 397 17.99 -13.36 16.35
CA ARG A 397 17.64 -14.43 17.29
C ARG A 397 17.73 -13.96 18.76
N ASP A 398 16.95 -12.95 19.10
CA ASP A 398 16.93 -12.28 20.42
C ASP A 398 15.89 -12.86 21.41
N SER A 399 15.18 -13.92 21.01
CA SER A 399 14.17 -14.60 21.82
C SER A 399 14.44 -16.11 21.88
N LYS A 400 14.08 -16.74 23.01
CA LYS A 400 14.09 -18.20 23.18
C LYS A 400 12.84 -18.88 22.61
N ILE A 401 11.78 -18.12 22.40
CA ILE A 401 10.50 -18.59 21.88
C ILE A 401 10.26 -17.88 20.55
N LEU A 402 10.15 -18.67 19.49
CA LEU A 402 9.85 -18.18 18.15
C LEU A 402 8.35 -18.17 17.91
N LYS A 403 7.78 -17.00 17.68
CA LYS A 403 6.39 -16.85 17.21
C LYS A 403 6.32 -16.52 15.73
N ASN A 404 5.16 -16.77 15.15
CA ASN A 404 4.81 -16.53 13.76
C ASN A 404 5.68 -17.31 12.76
N HIS A 405 6.29 -18.43 13.17
CA HIS A 405 6.92 -19.34 12.21
C HIS A 405 5.85 -20.22 11.58
N MET A 406 4.97 -19.60 10.78
CA MET A 406 3.78 -20.22 10.22
C MET A 406 3.72 -20.16 8.70
N VAL A 407 3.25 -21.24 8.08
CA VAL A 407 3.08 -21.37 6.62
C VAL A 407 1.63 -21.63 6.24
N THR A 408 1.27 -21.40 4.97
CA THR A 408 -0.06 -21.80 4.46
C THR A 408 -0.03 -23.27 4.04
N LYS A 409 -1.09 -24.03 4.34
CA LYS A 409 -1.23 -25.41 3.86
C LYS A 409 -1.10 -25.45 2.34
N THR A 410 -0.10 -26.18 1.86
CA THR A 410 0.20 -26.30 0.43
C THR A 410 -0.78 -27.28 -0.22
N THR A 411 -1.38 -26.88 -1.35
CA THR A 411 -2.22 -27.78 -2.17
C THR A 411 -1.34 -28.70 -3.02
N ASP A 412 -1.87 -29.82 -3.49
CA ASP A 412 -1.11 -30.79 -4.29
C ASP A 412 -0.50 -30.16 -5.56
N THR A 413 -1.27 -29.32 -6.27
CA THR A 413 -0.77 -28.59 -7.44
C THR A 413 0.37 -27.63 -7.06
N ALA A 414 0.25 -26.91 -5.94
CA ALA A 414 1.30 -26.01 -5.50
C ALA A 414 2.56 -26.79 -5.06
N MET A 415 2.39 -27.95 -4.44
CA MET A 415 3.49 -28.83 -4.03
C MET A 415 4.26 -29.37 -5.24
N GLN A 416 3.57 -29.77 -6.31
CA GLN A 416 4.20 -30.17 -7.57
C GLN A 416 5.05 -29.04 -8.16
N ARG A 417 4.55 -27.80 -8.12
CA ARG A 417 5.31 -26.62 -8.56
C ARG A 417 6.52 -26.35 -7.69
N PHE A 418 6.37 -26.46 -6.37
CA PHE A 418 7.50 -26.26 -5.45
C PHE A 418 8.63 -27.22 -5.80
N LYS A 419 8.34 -28.52 -5.91
CA LYS A 419 9.34 -29.56 -6.27
C LYS A 419 10.04 -29.32 -7.60
N ALA A 420 9.35 -28.72 -8.57
CA ALA A 420 9.89 -28.48 -9.91
C ALA A 420 10.85 -27.27 -9.98
N LEU A 421 10.70 -26.31 -9.06
CA LEU A 421 11.44 -25.05 -9.10
C LEU A 421 12.74 -25.14 -8.33
N LYS A 422 13.83 -24.66 -8.92
CA LYS A 422 15.15 -24.50 -8.30
C LYS A 422 15.33 -23.09 -7.74
N GLN A 423 16.37 -22.88 -6.94
CA GLN A 423 16.66 -21.57 -6.36
C GLN A 423 16.79 -20.49 -7.44
N GLY A 424 16.14 -19.34 -7.23
CA GLY A 424 16.08 -18.24 -8.18
C GLY A 424 15.02 -18.41 -9.28
N GLU A 425 14.46 -19.61 -9.47
CA GLU A 425 13.39 -19.85 -10.44
C GLU A 425 12.03 -19.41 -9.90
N ASN A 426 11.13 -19.08 -10.83
CA ASN A 426 9.76 -18.65 -10.53
C ASN A 426 8.76 -19.36 -11.46
N PHE A 427 7.48 -19.00 -11.37
CA PHE A 427 6.40 -19.61 -12.16
C PHE A 427 6.68 -19.74 -13.66
N HIS A 428 7.46 -18.84 -14.26
CA HIS A 428 7.79 -18.87 -15.68
C HIS A 428 8.74 -20.01 -16.06
N ALA A 429 9.51 -20.55 -15.11
CA ALA A 429 10.42 -21.67 -15.33
C ALA A 429 9.71 -23.04 -15.31
N LEU A 430 8.45 -23.11 -14.87
CA LEU A 430 7.68 -24.34 -14.84
C LEU A 430 7.37 -24.86 -16.25
N ASP A 431 7.17 -26.17 -16.38
CA ASP A 431 6.60 -26.76 -17.60
C ASP A 431 5.15 -26.27 -17.83
N ASP A 432 4.73 -26.23 -19.08
CA ASP A 432 3.39 -25.73 -19.46
C ASP A 432 2.26 -26.52 -18.79
N SER A 433 2.45 -27.83 -18.58
CA SER A 433 1.50 -28.67 -17.84
C SER A 433 1.20 -28.13 -16.43
N LEU A 434 2.21 -27.58 -15.75
CA LEU A 434 2.10 -27.01 -14.40
C LEU A 434 1.65 -25.54 -14.41
N LYS A 435 1.58 -24.88 -15.57
CA LYS A 435 1.12 -23.48 -15.72
C LYS A 435 -0.37 -23.36 -16.03
N THR A 436 -0.98 -24.40 -16.58
CA THR A 436 -2.39 -24.39 -17.03
C THR A 436 -3.40 -24.11 -15.90
N ASN A 437 -4.56 -23.55 -16.26
CA ASN A 437 -5.75 -23.36 -15.42
C ASN A 437 -5.60 -22.58 -14.10
N THR A 438 -4.49 -21.84 -13.89
CA THR A 438 -4.26 -21.11 -12.64
C THR A 438 -4.41 -19.60 -12.80
N TYR A 439 -3.81 -19.02 -13.83
CA TYR A 439 -3.89 -17.59 -14.12
C TYR A 439 -4.69 -17.34 -15.41
N THR A 440 -5.39 -16.21 -15.48
CA THR A 440 -6.14 -15.83 -16.70
C THR A 440 -5.22 -15.63 -17.89
N ASP A 441 -3.99 -15.18 -17.63
CA ASP A 441 -2.93 -15.06 -18.61
C ASP A 441 -1.60 -15.32 -17.89
N ALA A 442 -0.97 -16.46 -18.21
CA ALA A 442 0.28 -16.88 -17.58
C ALA A 442 1.45 -15.94 -17.94
N SER A 443 1.46 -15.39 -19.16
CA SER A 443 2.53 -14.50 -19.65
C SER A 443 2.60 -13.17 -18.90
N ARG A 444 1.49 -12.77 -18.29
CA ARG A 444 1.36 -11.52 -17.52
C ARG A 444 1.55 -11.70 -16.02
N THR A 445 1.92 -12.90 -15.57
CA THR A 445 2.22 -13.13 -14.16
C THR A 445 3.52 -12.43 -13.77
N GLN A 446 3.54 -11.85 -12.56
CA GLN A 446 4.73 -11.17 -12.06
C GLN A 446 5.85 -12.18 -11.77
N ASN A 447 7.11 -11.77 -11.96
CA ASN A 447 8.30 -12.61 -11.68
C ASN A 447 8.45 -13.02 -10.21
N THR A 448 7.63 -12.46 -9.32
CA THR A 448 7.58 -12.81 -7.90
C THR A 448 6.69 -14.02 -7.60
N ILE A 449 5.84 -14.42 -8.54
CA ILE A 449 4.89 -15.54 -8.38
C ILE A 449 5.65 -16.87 -8.38
N TYR A 450 5.44 -17.69 -7.34
CA TYR A 450 6.17 -18.94 -7.09
C TYR A 450 7.70 -18.77 -7.09
N LEU A 451 8.23 -17.60 -6.73
CA LEU A 451 9.68 -17.41 -6.66
C LEU A 451 10.27 -18.29 -5.54
N ARG A 452 11.13 -19.23 -5.90
CA ARG A 452 12.00 -19.91 -4.92
C ARG A 452 13.20 -19.04 -4.63
N LEU A 453 13.35 -18.67 -3.36
CA LEU A 453 14.43 -17.80 -2.94
C LEU A 453 15.80 -18.45 -3.21
N ASN A 454 16.79 -17.62 -3.50
CA ASN A 454 18.18 -18.04 -3.63
C ASN A 454 18.91 -17.69 -2.33
N TYR A 455 19.60 -18.66 -1.73
CA TYR A 455 20.34 -18.45 -0.49
C TYR A 455 21.49 -17.46 -0.65
N ASP A 456 22.13 -17.41 -1.82
CA ASP A 456 23.37 -16.69 -2.03
C ASP A 456 23.14 -15.26 -2.56
N GLU A 457 21.88 -14.81 -2.57
CA GLU A 457 21.50 -13.46 -3.01
C GLU A 457 20.55 -12.81 -1.98
N PRO A 458 20.50 -11.48 -1.90
CA PRO A 458 19.40 -10.79 -1.23
C PRO A 458 18.08 -11.04 -1.98
N CYS A 459 16.99 -11.20 -1.24
CA CYS A 459 15.68 -11.35 -1.87
C CYS A 459 15.19 -10.04 -2.52
N GLY A 460 14.15 -10.13 -3.36
CA GLY A 460 13.43 -8.96 -3.86
C GLY A 460 12.63 -8.25 -2.77
N THR A 461 11.81 -7.26 -3.13
CA THR A 461 10.96 -6.56 -2.15
C THR A 461 9.94 -7.52 -1.52
N VAL A 462 10.05 -7.73 -0.20
CA VAL A 462 9.09 -8.47 0.61
C VAL A 462 7.78 -7.68 0.63
N VAL A 463 6.76 -8.26 -0.01
CA VAL A 463 5.38 -7.79 0.00
C VAL A 463 4.54 -8.74 0.86
N ASN A 464 3.24 -8.86 0.60
CA ASN A 464 2.46 -9.98 1.14
C ASN A 464 2.85 -11.27 0.39
N VAL A 465 3.92 -11.92 0.84
CA VAL A 465 4.54 -13.08 0.18
C VAL A 465 3.63 -14.32 0.12
N ARG A 466 2.56 -14.36 0.93
CA ARG A 466 1.50 -15.37 0.81
C ARG A 466 0.76 -15.27 -0.52
N LYS A 467 0.54 -14.06 -1.05
CA LYS A 467 -0.16 -13.85 -2.33
C LYS A 467 0.70 -14.23 -3.53
N SER A 468 2.03 -14.13 -3.40
CA SER A 468 2.98 -14.51 -4.44
C SER A 468 3.57 -15.92 -4.25
N MET A 469 3.26 -16.61 -3.15
CA MET A 469 3.72 -17.97 -2.85
C MET A 469 5.24 -18.12 -2.94
N TRP A 470 5.99 -17.24 -2.28
CA TRP A 470 7.45 -17.40 -2.20
C TRP A 470 7.83 -18.70 -1.50
N ILE A 471 8.82 -19.38 -2.05
CA ILE A 471 9.22 -20.73 -1.66
C ILE A 471 10.56 -20.68 -0.92
N HIS A 472 10.69 -21.48 0.14
CA HIS A 472 11.95 -21.64 0.87
C HIS A 472 13.07 -22.10 -0.09
N PRO A 473 14.34 -21.68 0.08
CA PRO A 473 15.41 -22.01 -0.87
C PRO A 473 15.61 -23.51 -1.14
N THR A 474 15.44 -24.35 -0.12
CA THR A 474 15.77 -25.79 -0.16
C THR A 474 14.61 -26.71 0.22
N GLN A 475 13.56 -26.17 0.82
CA GLN A 475 12.42 -26.96 1.33
C GLN A 475 11.21 -26.73 0.42
N ASP A 476 10.41 -27.76 0.18
CA ASP A 476 9.22 -27.69 -0.68
C ASP A 476 8.02 -27.11 0.07
N ARG A 477 8.20 -25.92 0.64
CA ARG A 477 7.16 -25.16 1.34
C ARG A 477 7.28 -23.67 1.06
N ALA A 478 6.18 -22.96 1.26
CA ALA A 478 6.23 -21.50 1.30
C ALA A 478 7.14 -21.03 2.45
N ILE A 479 7.74 -19.86 2.30
CA ILE A 479 8.38 -19.20 3.44
C ILE A 479 7.32 -18.84 4.48
N SER A 480 7.70 -18.86 5.75
CA SER A 480 6.87 -18.52 6.90
C SER A 480 6.75 -17.01 7.10
N VAL A 481 5.80 -16.59 7.94
CA VAL A 481 5.67 -15.17 8.36
C VAL A 481 6.98 -14.70 9.01
N ARG A 482 7.57 -15.51 9.90
CA ARG A 482 8.83 -15.22 10.58
C ARG A 482 10.00 -15.10 9.63
N GLU A 483 10.14 -15.99 8.65
CA GLU A 483 11.22 -15.90 7.65
C GLU A 483 11.08 -14.61 6.83
N ALA A 484 9.86 -14.27 6.40
CA ALA A 484 9.61 -12.97 5.75
C ALA A 484 9.93 -11.77 6.66
N ALA A 485 9.62 -11.87 7.95
CA ALA A 485 9.92 -10.83 8.95
C ALA A 485 11.44 -10.65 9.15
N ARG A 486 12.20 -11.75 9.19
CA ARG A 486 13.67 -11.71 9.26
C ARG A 486 14.31 -11.15 7.99
N LEU A 487 13.74 -11.41 6.81
CA LEU A 487 14.16 -10.75 5.56
C LEU A 487 13.90 -9.23 5.58
N GLN A 488 12.94 -8.78 6.38
CA GLN A 488 12.71 -7.36 6.70
C GLN A 488 13.54 -6.89 7.91
N THR A 489 14.36 -7.73 8.54
CA THR A 489 15.17 -7.45 9.75
C THR A 489 14.39 -7.19 11.04
N PHE A 490 13.20 -7.77 11.16
CA PHE A 490 12.53 -7.85 12.46
C PHE A 490 13.17 -8.93 13.35
N PRO A 491 13.44 -8.63 14.63
CA PRO A 491 13.94 -9.61 15.58
C PRO A 491 12.87 -10.64 15.93
N ASP A 492 13.28 -11.79 16.44
CA ASP A 492 12.42 -12.93 16.79
C ASP A 492 11.46 -12.63 17.93
N SER A 493 11.84 -11.72 18.82
CA SER A 493 10.99 -11.17 19.89
C SER A 493 9.79 -10.38 19.37
N PHE A 494 9.83 -9.92 18.11
CA PHE A 494 8.76 -9.11 17.53
C PHE A 494 7.59 -9.97 17.04
N VAL A 495 6.40 -9.82 17.62
CA VAL A 495 5.24 -10.70 17.37
C VAL A 495 4.16 -9.99 16.55
N PHE A 496 3.64 -10.64 15.51
CA PHE A 496 2.57 -10.14 14.66
C PHE A 496 1.21 -10.77 15.02
N CYS A 497 0.17 -9.94 15.14
CA CYS A 497 -1.18 -10.36 15.51
C CYS A 497 -2.14 -10.45 14.29
N GLY A 498 -3.30 -11.06 14.51
CA GLY A 498 -4.34 -11.26 13.50
C GLY A 498 -4.14 -12.51 12.65
N SER A 499 -5.00 -12.68 11.63
CA SER A 499 -4.92 -13.85 10.75
C SER A 499 -3.59 -13.89 9.98
N LYS A 500 -3.18 -15.09 9.55
CA LYS A 500 -1.96 -15.32 8.75
C LYS A 500 -1.80 -14.35 7.58
N ASP A 501 -2.87 -14.08 6.81
CA ASP A 501 -2.83 -13.13 5.70
C ASP A 501 -2.52 -11.69 6.16
N LYS A 502 -3.09 -11.29 7.31
CA LYS A 502 -2.83 -9.98 7.92
C LYS A 502 -1.40 -9.89 8.45
N GLN A 503 -0.85 -10.95 9.02
CA GLN A 503 0.54 -10.97 9.48
C GLN A 503 1.53 -10.80 8.31
N TYR A 504 1.35 -11.53 7.20
CA TYR A 504 2.15 -11.31 5.99
C TYR A 504 2.00 -9.89 5.42
N GLN A 505 0.78 -9.34 5.44
CA GLN A 505 0.55 -7.97 5.00
C GLN A 505 1.30 -6.94 5.86
N GLN A 506 1.34 -7.15 7.17
CA GLN A 506 2.07 -6.30 8.12
C GLN A 506 3.56 -6.29 7.85
N VAL A 507 4.16 -7.47 7.68
CA VAL A 507 5.58 -7.61 7.30
C VAL A 507 5.88 -6.93 5.96
N GLY A 508 5.02 -7.13 4.96
CA GLY A 508 5.20 -6.53 3.63
C GLY A 508 5.07 -5.00 3.61
N ASN A 509 4.22 -4.43 4.48
CA ASN A 509 4.01 -2.99 4.59
C ASN A 509 5.14 -2.28 5.34
N ALA A 510 5.79 -2.95 6.27
CA ALA A 510 6.76 -2.34 7.16
C ALA A 510 8.01 -1.78 6.46
N VAL A 511 8.61 -0.78 7.10
CA VAL A 511 9.99 -0.34 6.85
C VAL A 511 10.95 -1.30 7.54
N PRO A 512 12.01 -1.81 6.87
CA PRO A 512 13.01 -2.65 7.51
C PRO A 512 13.64 -1.94 8.73
N PRO A 513 13.59 -2.53 9.96
CA PRO A 513 14.10 -1.88 11.16
C PRO A 513 15.58 -1.47 11.08
N ILE A 514 16.43 -2.24 10.39
CA ILE A 514 17.85 -1.90 10.25
C ILE A 514 18.09 -0.61 9.44
N MET A 515 17.27 -0.37 8.41
CA MET A 515 17.32 0.86 7.61
C MET A 515 16.77 2.03 8.43
N ALA A 516 15.63 1.85 9.09
CA ALA A 516 15.06 2.83 10.00
C ALA A 516 16.04 3.25 11.12
N LYS A 517 16.76 2.28 11.71
CA LYS A 517 17.81 2.52 12.70
C LYS A 517 18.95 3.37 12.16
N SER A 518 19.34 3.17 10.91
CA SER A 518 20.40 3.94 10.27
C SER A 518 19.99 5.40 10.04
N ILE A 519 18.73 5.63 9.62
CA ILE A 519 18.14 6.97 9.50
C ILE A 519 18.08 7.64 10.87
N ALA A 520 17.57 6.93 11.88
CA ALA A 520 17.48 7.41 13.26
C ALA A 520 18.85 7.79 13.84
N LYS A 521 19.89 6.97 13.65
CA LYS A 521 21.26 7.28 14.10
C LYS A 521 21.80 8.56 13.45
N LYS A 522 21.58 8.73 12.14
CA LYS A 522 22.00 9.93 11.42
C LYS A 522 21.29 11.18 11.96
N LEU A 523 19.97 11.12 12.14
CA LEU A 523 19.20 12.22 12.68
C LEU A 523 19.62 12.56 14.11
N ALA A 524 19.78 11.56 14.98
CA ALA A 524 20.18 11.76 16.38
C ALA A 524 21.55 12.43 16.48
N LYS A 525 22.49 12.08 15.59
CA LYS A 525 23.79 12.74 15.50
C LYS A 525 23.64 14.22 15.15
N VAL A 526 22.86 14.55 14.13
CA VAL A 526 22.67 15.95 13.71
C VAL A 526 21.98 16.77 14.81
N LEU A 527 20.95 16.22 15.46
CA LEU A 527 20.30 16.89 16.59
C LEU A 527 21.28 17.11 17.76
N LYS A 528 22.05 16.09 18.12
CA LYS A 528 23.05 16.20 19.20
C LYS A 528 24.10 17.27 18.90
N ASP A 529 24.64 17.29 17.68
CA ASP A 529 25.74 18.17 17.29
C ASP A 529 25.31 19.65 17.20
N ASN A 530 24.01 19.95 17.16
CA ASN A 530 23.50 21.32 16.94
C ASN A 530 22.54 21.83 18.03
N LEU A 531 22.07 20.98 18.94
CA LEU A 531 21.27 21.40 20.08
C LEU A 531 22.16 21.74 21.30
N PRO A 532 21.79 22.74 22.12
CA PRO A 532 22.47 23.01 23.40
C PRO A 532 22.46 21.79 24.32
N GLU A 533 23.48 21.62 25.17
CA GLU A 533 23.65 20.42 26.03
C GLU A 533 22.41 20.03 26.86
N GLY A 534 21.60 21.00 27.29
CA GLY A 534 20.34 20.77 28.02
C GLY A 534 19.19 20.20 27.17
N GLU A 535 19.22 20.40 25.85
CA GLU A 535 18.19 19.90 24.90
C GLU A 535 18.63 18.64 24.15
N GLN A 536 19.90 18.24 24.25
CA GLN A 536 20.46 17.07 23.58
C GLN A 536 19.87 15.73 24.07
N ASN A 537 19.24 15.74 25.26
CA ASN A 537 18.65 14.56 25.86
C ASN A 537 17.12 14.57 25.87
N GLY A 538 16.45 15.50 25.17
CA GLY A 538 14.97 15.61 25.11
C GLY A 538 14.36 16.00 26.46
N GLY A 539 13.94 17.26 26.57
CA GLY A 539 13.34 17.84 27.77
C GLY A 539 12.02 17.21 28.19
#